data_AF-A0A845I0T5-F1
#
_entry.id   AF-A0A845I0T5-F1
#
_cell.length_a   1.000
_cell.length_b   1.000
_cell.length_c   1.000
_cell.angle_alpha   90.00
_cell.angle_beta   90.00
_cell.angle_gamma   90.00
#
_symmetry.space_group_name_H-M   'P 1'
#
loop_
_entity.id
_entity.type
_entity.pdbx_description
1 polymer ?
#
loop_
_entity_poly.entity_id
_entity_poly.type
_entity_poly.pdbx_seq_one_letter_code
_entity_poly.pdbx_strand_id
1 'polypeptide(L)'
;METRQYPFSGILPADALRELRHFLSRTGSPLPLADAIGTAITEWKARQPAVDQPHCGYQWKQLFLPSGTELRMSHKGRHYYARVHGDQLIYDRHAVSPRAMVLSIAGEGRNTWRDLWLHLPQEGNWINAARLRRLQTGQEQNQPCGPTAALSAAAQAMNQALKAAIILIEHVDYQSTTVLERRLPKNRRSVDLLEDID
;
A
#
# COMPACT_ATOMS: atom_id res chain seq x y z
N MET A 1 24.45 3.55 3.21
CA MET A 1 23.98 2.22 3.65
C MET A 1 25.09 1.63 4.50
N GLU A 2 25.03 1.86 5.81
CA GLU A 2 26.04 1.39 6.75
C GLU A 2 25.73 -0.05 7.13
N THR A 3 26.52 -1.01 6.65
CA THR A 3 26.49 -2.38 7.14
C THR A 3 26.92 -2.37 8.61
N ARG A 4 25.97 -2.53 9.54
CA ARG A 4 26.29 -2.87 10.93
C ARG A 4 27.00 -4.22 10.95
N GLN A 5 28.32 -4.17 10.94
CA GLN A 5 29.18 -5.31 11.20
C GLN A 5 29.02 -5.65 12.69
N TYR A 6 28.08 -6.54 13.00
CA TYR A 6 28.01 -7.13 14.34
C TYR A 6 29.24 -8.03 14.51
N PRO A 7 30.11 -7.80 15.51
CA PRO A 7 31.17 -8.73 15.85
C PRO A 7 30.53 -9.96 16.48
N PHE A 8 30.07 -10.90 15.66
CA PHE A 8 29.73 -12.25 16.12
C PHE A 8 31.04 -12.96 16.48
N SER A 9 31.58 -12.66 17.65
CA SER A 9 32.52 -13.58 18.28
C SER A 9 31.73 -14.84 18.60
N GLY A 10 32.07 -15.96 17.96
CA GLY A 10 31.44 -17.28 18.17
C GLY A 10 31.64 -17.87 19.57
N ILE A 11 31.95 -17.04 20.57
CA ILE A 11 32.21 -17.40 21.95
C ILE A 11 31.02 -16.90 22.77
N LEU A 12 30.24 -17.83 23.31
CA LEU A 12 29.23 -17.52 24.33
C LEU A 12 29.93 -16.84 25.51
N PRO A 13 29.48 -15.65 25.97
CA PRO A 13 30.08 -14.97 27.12
C PRO A 13 30.13 -15.89 28.33
N ALA A 14 31.29 -15.96 29.00
CA ALA A 14 31.51 -16.86 30.13
C ALA A 14 30.51 -16.61 31.29
N ASP A 15 30.03 -15.38 31.43
CA ASP A 15 29.05 -15.01 32.44
C ASP A 15 27.65 -15.57 32.14
N ALA A 16 27.23 -15.61 30.88
CA ALA A 16 25.96 -16.21 30.49
C ALA A 16 25.94 -17.73 30.76
N LEU A 17 27.07 -18.41 30.51
CA LEU A 17 27.24 -19.84 30.84
C LEU A 17 27.19 -20.08 32.35
N ARG A 18 27.81 -19.18 33.15
CA ARG A 18 27.81 -19.24 34.60
C ARG A 18 26.39 -19.12 35.16
N GLU A 19 25.62 -18.15 34.67
CA GLU A 19 24.22 -17.94 35.08
C GLU A 19 23.34 -19.14 34.74
N LEU A 20 23.46 -19.68 33.52
CA LEU A 20 22.68 -20.84 33.10
C LEU A 20 23.01 -22.06 33.97
N ARG A 21 24.30 -22.30 34.28
CA ARG A 21 24.71 -23.39 35.17
C ARG A 21 24.15 -23.22 36.58
N HIS A 22 24.19 -22.00 37.12
CA HIS A 22 23.60 -21.70 38.43
C HIS A 22 22.08 -21.92 38.44
N PHE A 23 21.40 -21.53 37.35
CA PHE A 23 19.97 -21.77 37.18
C PHE A 23 19.61 -23.26 37.13
N LEU A 24 20.37 -24.07 36.37
CA LEU A 24 20.16 -25.52 36.30
C LEU A 24 20.41 -26.20 37.65
N SER A 25 21.48 -25.82 38.36
CA SER A 25 21.77 -26.32 39.71
C SER A 25 20.66 -25.98 40.71
N ARG A 26 20.13 -24.75 40.67
CA ARG A 26 19.06 -24.30 41.58
C ARG A 26 17.71 -24.97 41.30
N THR A 27 17.44 -25.29 40.04
CA THR A 27 16.19 -25.92 39.61
C THR A 27 16.22 -27.45 39.70
N GLY A 28 17.38 -28.05 40.00
CA GLY A 28 17.55 -29.49 40.09
C GLY A 28 17.36 -30.20 38.74
N SER A 29 17.53 -29.48 37.63
CA SER A 29 17.27 -30.01 36.30
C SER A 29 18.33 -31.04 35.91
N PRO A 30 17.94 -32.24 35.42
CA PRO A 30 18.87 -33.25 34.93
C PRO A 30 19.41 -32.93 33.53
N LEU A 31 19.00 -31.82 32.91
CA LEU A 31 19.40 -31.49 31.54
C LEU A 31 20.90 -31.19 31.44
N PRO A 32 21.61 -31.83 30.49
CA PRO A 32 22.97 -31.42 30.13
C PRO A 32 23.00 -29.95 29.69
N LEU A 33 24.07 -29.23 30.03
CA LEU A 33 24.21 -27.80 29.70
C LEU A 33 24.09 -27.52 28.20
N ALA A 34 24.63 -28.40 27.35
CA ALA A 34 24.54 -28.28 25.90
C ALA A 34 23.08 -28.34 25.40
N ASP A 35 22.28 -29.25 25.96
CA ASP A 35 20.87 -29.41 25.61
C ASP A 35 20.02 -28.25 26.14
N ALA A 36 20.36 -27.73 27.32
CA ALA A 36 19.73 -26.53 27.88
C ALA A 36 20.00 -25.30 26.99
N ILE A 37 21.22 -25.15 26.47
CA ILE A 37 21.56 -24.09 25.51
C ILE A 37 20.79 -24.29 24.20
N GLY A 38 20.79 -25.51 23.64
CA GLY A 38 20.06 -25.82 22.41
C GLY A 38 18.56 -25.56 22.52
N THR A 39 17.97 -25.93 23.65
CA THR A 39 16.56 -25.67 23.95
C THR A 39 16.30 -24.17 24.13
N ALA A 40 17.14 -23.46 24.88
CA ALA A 40 17.03 -22.02 25.06
C ALA A 40 17.14 -21.26 23.73
N ILE A 41 18.04 -21.66 22.83
CA ILE A 41 18.17 -21.08 21.48
C ILE A 41 16.91 -21.38 20.65
N THR A 42 16.39 -22.61 20.70
CA THR A 42 15.19 -22.99 19.95
C THR A 42 13.97 -22.20 20.42
N GLU A 43 13.78 -22.12 21.73
CA GLU A 43 12.73 -21.33 22.38
C GLU A 43 12.90 -19.83 22.09
N TRP A 44 14.12 -19.30 22.19
CA TRP A 44 14.40 -17.90 21.90
C TRP A 44 14.12 -17.57 20.43
N LYS A 45 14.49 -18.45 19.49
CA LYS A 45 14.18 -18.33 18.06
C LYS A 45 12.68 -18.41 17.78
N ALA A 46 11.95 -19.31 18.45
CA ALA A 46 10.50 -19.42 18.30
C ALA A 46 9.75 -18.21 18.89
N ARG A 47 10.33 -17.57 19.91
CA ARG A 47 9.81 -16.34 20.53
C ARG A 47 10.23 -15.07 19.80
N GLN A 48 11.22 -15.12 18.92
CA GLN A 48 11.46 -14.00 18.05
C GLN A 48 10.23 -13.85 17.16
N PRO A 49 9.62 -12.64 17.05
CA PRO A 49 8.78 -12.37 15.88
C PRO A 49 9.62 -12.70 14.65
N ALA A 50 9.03 -13.18 13.56
CA ALA A 50 9.78 -13.44 12.33
C ALA A 50 10.55 -12.16 11.93
N VAL A 51 11.82 -12.08 12.37
CA VAL A 51 12.66 -10.89 12.23
C VAL A 51 12.95 -10.80 10.75
N ASP A 52 12.48 -9.72 10.13
CA ASP A 52 12.73 -9.40 8.73
C ASP A 52 12.43 -10.56 7.77
N GLN A 53 11.15 -10.91 7.63
CA GLN A 53 10.75 -11.05 6.24
C GLN A 53 10.90 -9.64 5.65
N PRO A 54 11.83 -9.39 4.69
CA PRO A 54 11.76 -8.15 3.91
C PRO A 54 10.31 -8.00 3.50
N HIS A 55 9.75 -6.78 3.46
CA HIS A 55 8.35 -6.53 3.09
C HIS A 55 8.05 -7.15 1.71
N CYS A 56 7.86 -8.46 1.69
CA CYS A 56 7.70 -9.31 0.54
C CYS A 56 6.22 -9.56 0.53
N GLY A 57 5.67 -9.32 -0.64
CA GLY A 57 4.25 -9.22 -0.77
C GLY A 57 3.89 -9.17 -2.23
N TYR A 58 2.64 -9.51 -2.48
CA TYR A 58 2.09 -9.49 -3.80
C TYR A 58 1.49 -8.10 -4.08
N GLN A 59 2.03 -7.42 -5.09
CA GLN A 59 1.47 -6.15 -5.56
C GLN A 59 0.28 -6.42 -6.49
N TRP A 60 -0.94 -6.25 -5.96
CA TRP A 60 -2.15 -6.34 -6.76
C TRP A 60 -2.58 -4.95 -7.26
N LYS A 61 -2.02 -4.52 -8.39
CA LYS A 61 -2.26 -3.20 -8.98
C LYS A 61 -1.92 -2.06 -8.00
N GLN A 62 -2.91 -1.53 -7.30
CA GLN A 62 -2.77 -0.45 -6.31
C GLN A 62 -2.96 -0.93 -4.86
N LEU A 63 -3.11 -2.23 -4.64
CA LEU A 63 -3.26 -2.84 -3.33
C LEU A 63 -2.04 -3.72 -3.06
N PHE A 64 -1.30 -3.44 -1.99
CA PHE A 64 -0.19 -4.27 -1.55
C PHE A 64 -0.69 -5.32 -0.55
N LEU A 65 -0.35 -6.59 -0.81
CA LEU A 65 -0.69 -7.70 0.06
C LEU A 65 0.59 -8.26 0.69
N PRO A 66 0.80 -8.17 2.01
CA PRO A 66 1.98 -8.74 2.64
C PRO A 66 1.98 -10.27 2.53
N SER A 67 3.18 -10.87 2.52
CA SER A 67 3.35 -12.32 2.62
C SER A 67 2.61 -12.88 3.82
N GLY A 68 1.98 -14.04 3.64
CA GLY A 68 1.07 -14.64 4.62
C GLY A 68 -0.38 -14.17 4.52
N THR A 69 -0.69 -13.16 3.69
CA THR A 69 -2.09 -12.78 3.44
C THR A 69 -2.86 -13.95 2.82
N GLU A 70 -4.01 -14.26 3.40
CA GLU A 70 -4.92 -15.27 2.86
C GLU A 70 -6.03 -14.62 2.04
N LEU A 71 -6.39 -15.25 0.94
CA LEU A 71 -7.47 -14.83 0.06
C LEU A 71 -8.55 -15.89 0.07
N ARG A 72 -9.82 -15.46 0.13
CA ARG A 72 -10.98 -16.33 0.11
C ARG A 72 -11.99 -15.87 -0.93
N MET A 73 -12.52 -16.83 -1.68
CA MET A 73 -13.69 -16.63 -2.55
C MET A 73 -14.78 -17.62 -2.15
N SER A 74 -16.03 -17.16 -2.10
CA SER A 74 -17.19 -18.02 -1.90
C SER A 74 -17.95 -18.17 -3.21
N HIS A 75 -18.11 -19.39 -3.71
CA HIS A 75 -18.85 -19.67 -4.95
C HIS A 75 -19.65 -20.96 -4.82
N LYS A 76 -20.95 -20.89 -5.15
CA LYS A 76 -21.91 -22.01 -5.09
C LYS A 76 -21.84 -22.80 -3.77
N GLY A 77 -21.78 -22.10 -2.64
CA GLY A 77 -21.74 -22.71 -1.31
C GLY A 77 -20.40 -23.34 -0.91
N ARG A 78 -19.35 -23.19 -1.73
CA ARG A 78 -17.97 -23.63 -1.42
C ARG A 78 -17.07 -22.43 -1.19
N HIS A 79 -16.10 -22.61 -0.30
CA HIS A 79 -15.03 -21.64 -0.04
C HIS A 79 -13.73 -22.12 -0.68
N TYR A 80 -13.07 -21.20 -1.36
CA TYR A 80 -11.78 -21.43 -2.02
C TYR A 80 -10.76 -20.50 -1.42
N TYR A 81 -9.58 -21.02 -1.14
CA TYR A 81 -8.53 -20.31 -0.43
C TYR A 81 -7.26 -20.23 -1.27
N ALA A 82 -6.59 -19.09 -1.22
CA ALA A 82 -5.26 -18.87 -1.77
C ALA A 82 -4.41 -18.14 -0.71
N ARG A 83 -3.09 -18.24 -0.81
CA ARG A 83 -2.17 -17.58 0.14
C ARG A 83 -1.06 -16.87 -0.61
N VAL A 84 -0.71 -15.68 -0.15
CA VAL A 84 0.47 -14.96 -0.62
C VAL A 84 1.71 -15.57 0.03
N HIS A 85 2.64 -16.05 -0.78
CA HIS A 85 3.92 -16.57 -0.33
C HIS A 85 5.04 -15.75 -0.98
N GLY A 86 5.69 -14.90 -0.19
CA GLY A 86 6.59 -13.89 -0.74
C GLY A 86 5.84 -12.93 -1.66
N ASP A 87 6.22 -12.94 -2.92
CA ASP A 87 5.77 -12.06 -4.00
C ASP A 87 4.82 -12.75 -5.00
N GLN A 88 4.36 -13.97 -4.67
CA GLN A 88 3.42 -14.73 -5.49
C GLN A 88 2.16 -15.08 -4.72
N LEU A 89 1.03 -15.09 -5.42
CA LEU A 89 -0.23 -15.61 -4.92
C LEU A 89 -0.36 -17.08 -5.33
N ILE A 90 -0.44 -17.98 -4.35
CA ILE A 90 -0.52 -19.42 -4.56
C ILE A 90 -1.96 -19.90 -4.38
N TYR A 91 -2.51 -20.52 -5.43
CA TYR A 91 -3.80 -21.20 -5.43
C TYR A 91 -3.63 -22.58 -6.05
N ASP A 92 -4.15 -23.61 -5.38
CA ASP A 92 -4.04 -25.01 -5.84
C ASP A 92 -2.61 -25.43 -6.22
N ARG A 93 -1.63 -25.07 -5.37
CA ARG A 93 -0.18 -25.31 -5.55
C ARG A 93 0.49 -24.58 -6.72
N HIS A 94 -0.23 -23.73 -7.44
CA HIS A 94 0.30 -22.96 -8.57
C HIS A 94 0.28 -21.46 -8.27
N ALA A 95 1.26 -20.74 -8.81
CA ALA A 95 1.27 -19.29 -8.77
C ALA A 95 0.22 -18.75 -9.75
N VAL A 96 -0.74 -17.98 -9.25
CA VAL A 96 -1.85 -17.43 -10.05
C VAL A 96 -2.03 -15.94 -9.77
N SER A 97 -2.63 -15.22 -10.72
CA SER A 97 -3.14 -13.88 -10.44
C SER A 97 -4.51 -13.95 -9.76
N PRO A 98 -4.93 -12.91 -9.02
CA PRO A 98 -6.28 -12.83 -8.45
C PRO A 98 -7.39 -13.03 -9.49
N ARG A 99 -7.18 -12.52 -10.72
CA ARG A 99 -8.13 -12.71 -11.83
C ARG A 99 -8.16 -14.18 -12.27
N ALA A 100 -7.00 -14.82 -12.42
CA ALA A 100 -6.92 -16.22 -12.80
C ALA A 100 -7.57 -17.15 -11.76
N MET A 101 -7.40 -16.87 -10.46
CA MET A 101 -8.11 -17.57 -9.38
C MET A 101 -9.63 -17.44 -9.51
N VAL A 102 -10.15 -16.25 -9.77
CA VAL A 102 -11.61 -16.05 -9.93
C VAL A 102 -12.14 -16.76 -11.17
N LEU A 103 -11.38 -16.71 -12.27
CA LEU A 103 -11.72 -17.41 -13.51
C LEU A 103 -11.77 -18.93 -13.32
N SER A 104 -10.81 -19.52 -12.60
CA SER A 104 -10.80 -20.97 -12.34
C SER A 104 -11.96 -21.42 -11.45
N ILE A 105 -12.44 -20.56 -10.54
CA ILE A 105 -13.52 -20.89 -9.60
C ILE A 105 -14.92 -20.69 -10.21
N ALA A 106 -15.14 -19.58 -10.92
CA ALA A 106 -16.47 -19.11 -11.29
C ALA A 106 -16.66 -18.76 -12.78
N GLY A 107 -15.60 -18.84 -13.60
CA GLY A 107 -15.64 -18.46 -15.01
C GLY A 107 -15.60 -16.94 -15.23
N GLU A 108 -16.03 -16.50 -16.41
CA GLU A 108 -15.97 -15.09 -16.83
C GLU A 108 -17.05 -14.19 -16.19
N GLY A 109 -16.88 -12.87 -16.31
CA GLY A 109 -17.87 -11.87 -15.89
C GLY A 109 -17.85 -11.45 -14.41
N ARG A 110 -17.00 -12.08 -13.59
CA ARG A 110 -16.86 -11.78 -12.16
C ARG A 110 -15.89 -10.62 -11.89
N ASN A 111 -16.15 -9.88 -10.82
CA ASN A 111 -15.30 -8.77 -10.40
C ASN A 111 -14.45 -9.20 -9.21
N THR A 112 -13.18 -9.46 -9.49
CA THR A 112 -12.18 -9.90 -8.52
C THR A 112 -12.12 -9.04 -7.26
N TRP A 113 -12.30 -7.72 -7.37
CA TRP A 113 -12.31 -6.84 -6.19
C TRP A 113 -13.51 -7.05 -5.28
N ARG A 114 -14.67 -7.38 -5.85
CA ARG A 114 -15.90 -7.60 -5.08
C ARG A 114 -15.99 -9.02 -4.53
N ASP A 115 -15.52 -10.00 -5.29
CA ASP A 115 -15.68 -11.42 -4.98
C ASP A 115 -14.61 -11.93 -3.99
N LEU A 116 -13.43 -11.31 -3.92
CA LEU A 116 -12.35 -11.73 -3.02
C LEU A 116 -12.41 -11.05 -1.64
N TRP A 117 -12.18 -11.87 -0.63
CA TRP A 117 -11.97 -11.48 0.76
C TRP A 117 -10.52 -11.75 1.13
N LEU A 118 -9.93 -10.87 1.93
CA LEU A 118 -8.55 -10.89 2.33
C LEU A 118 -8.47 -11.02 3.85
N HIS A 119 -7.52 -11.79 4.34
CA HIS A 119 -7.16 -11.89 5.75
C HIS A 119 -5.69 -11.53 5.87
N LEU A 120 -5.41 -10.40 6.52
CA LEU A 120 -4.06 -9.89 6.67
C LEU A 120 -3.41 -10.57 7.88
N PRO A 121 -2.12 -10.92 7.83
CA PRO A 121 -1.47 -11.63 8.94
C PRO A 121 -1.49 -10.88 10.27
N GLN A 122 -1.62 -9.54 10.25
CA GLN A 122 -1.73 -8.71 11.45
C GLN A 122 -3.17 -8.35 11.85
N GLU A 123 -4.17 -8.61 10.97
CA GLU A 123 -5.57 -8.31 11.25
C GLU A 123 -6.37 -9.62 11.35
N GLY A 124 -7.01 -9.86 12.49
CA GLY A 124 -7.73 -11.12 12.72
C GLY A 124 -9.00 -11.32 11.86
N ASN A 125 -9.46 -10.29 11.15
CA ASN A 125 -10.76 -10.29 10.46
C ASN A 125 -10.62 -10.33 8.94
N TRP A 126 -11.57 -11.00 8.29
CA TRP A 126 -11.69 -10.98 6.84
C TRP A 126 -12.23 -9.63 6.36
N ILE A 127 -11.52 -8.98 5.44
CA ILE A 127 -11.92 -7.73 4.80
C ILE A 127 -12.13 -7.93 3.29
N ASN A 128 -13.15 -7.28 2.73
CA ASN A 128 -13.38 -7.32 1.28
C ASN A 128 -12.25 -6.59 0.53
N ALA A 129 -11.77 -7.15 -0.59
CA ALA A 129 -10.66 -6.58 -1.34
C ALA A 129 -10.95 -5.17 -1.88
N ALA A 130 -12.19 -4.89 -2.32
CA ALA A 130 -12.56 -3.54 -2.75
C ALA A 130 -12.52 -2.52 -1.61
N ARG A 131 -12.90 -2.93 -0.40
CA ARG A 131 -12.84 -2.08 0.80
C ARG A 131 -11.40 -1.80 1.20
N LEU A 132 -10.57 -2.84 1.29
CA LEU A 132 -9.14 -2.67 1.63
C LEU A 132 -8.43 -1.77 0.62
N ARG A 133 -8.77 -1.90 -0.67
CA ARG A 133 -8.25 -1.01 -1.73
C ARG A 133 -8.61 0.46 -1.47
N ARG A 134 -9.85 0.76 -1.06
CA ARG A 134 -10.27 2.13 -0.76
C ARG A 134 -9.55 2.69 0.46
N LEU A 135 -9.38 1.87 1.50
CA LEU A 135 -8.64 2.24 2.70
C LEU A 135 -7.18 2.59 2.37
N GLN A 136 -6.46 1.72 1.65
CA GLN A 136 -5.06 1.96 1.31
C GLN A 136 -4.85 3.10 0.30
N THR A 137 -5.81 3.34 -0.60
CA THR A 137 -5.72 4.45 -1.58
C THR A 137 -6.20 5.78 -0.98
N GLY A 138 -6.59 5.83 0.30
CA GLY A 138 -7.12 7.03 0.95
C GLY A 138 -8.50 7.47 0.45
N GLN A 139 -9.21 6.62 -0.31
CA GLN A 139 -10.49 6.96 -0.95
C GLN A 139 -11.67 6.93 0.04
N GLU A 140 -11.57 6.25 1.18
CA GLU A 140 -12.65 6.25 2.19
C GLU A 140 -12.83 7.61 2.87
N GLN A 141 -11.79 8.44 2.95
CA GLN A 141 -11.88 9.76 3.58
C GLN A 141 -12.66 10.78 2.75
N ASN A 142 -12.82 10.53 1.44
CA ASN A 142 -13.40 11.49 0.50
C ASN A 142 -14.82 11.12 0.04
N GLN A 143 -15.44 10.11 0.66
CA GLN A 143 -16.81 9.76 0.38
C GLN A 143 -17.73 10.51 1.35
N PRO A 144 -18.51 11.51 0.91
CA PRO A 144 -19.44 12.20 1.79
C PRO A 144 -20.47 11.20 2.31
N CYS A 145 -20.32 10.82 3.57
CA CYS A 145 -21.19 9.87 4.24
C CYS A 145 -22.46 10.61 4.65
N GLY A 146 -23.47 10.57 3.77
CA GLY A 146 -24.81 11.11 4.03
C GLY A 146 -25.30 12.07 2.94
N PRO A 147 -26.63 12.15 2.74
CA PRO A 147 -27.23 12.95 1.66
C PRO A 147 -26.87 14.44 1.77
N THR A 148 -26.82 14.99 2.98
CA THR A 148 -26.47 16.40 3.23
C THR A 148 -25.00 16.70 2.92
N ALA A 149 -24.09 15.80 3.30
CA ALA A 149 -22.66 15.94 3.01
C ALA A 149 -22.37 15.84 1.51
N ALA A 150 -23.10 14.97 0.80
CA ALA A 150 -22.97 14.80 -0.65
C ALA A 150 -23.44 16.04 -1.40
N LEU A 151 -24.56 16.64 -0.98
CA LEU A 151 -25.07 17.88 -1.56
C LEU A 151 -24.11 19.05 -1.32
N SER A 152 -23.54 19.17 -0.12
CA SER A 152 -22.56 20.21 0.21
C SER A 152 -21.27 20.07 -0.61
N ALA A 153 -20.73 18.86 -0.73
CA ALA A 153 -19.55 18.59 -1.54
C ALA A 153 -19.79 18.90 -3.03
N ALA A 154 -20.97 18.54 -3.55
CA ALA A 154 -21.35 18.89 -4.92
C ALA A 154 -21.47 20.41 -5.13
N ALA A 155 -22.07 21.13 -4.19
CA ALA A 155 -22.19 22.59 -4.25
C ALA A 155 -20.81 23.28 -4.21
N GLN A 156 -19.88 22.77 -3.39
CA GLN A 156 -18.50 23.27 -3.33
C GLN A 156 -17.74 23.04 -4.64
N ALA A 157 -17.87 21.85 -5.23
CA ALA A 157 -17.25 21.53 -6.51
C ALA A 157 -17.78 22.45 -7.64
N MET A 158 -19.10 22.71 -7.67
CA MET A 158 -19.68 23.67 -8.62
C MET A 158 -19.16 25.09 -8.40
N ASN A 159 -19.06 25.56 -7.15
CA ASN A 159 -18.53 26.88 -6.84
C ASN A 159 -17.07 27.04 -7.28
N GLN A 160 -16.25 26.00 -7.08
CA GLN A 160 -14.85 25.97 -7.55
C GLN A 160 -14.77 26.04 -9.07
N ALA A 161 -15.60 25.29 -9.79
CA ALA A 161 -15.66 25.34 -11.25
C ALA A 161 -16.06 26.73 -11.77
N LEU A 162 -17.05 27.37 -11.14
CA LEU A 162 -17.46 28.74 -11.48
C LEU A 162 -16.33 29.74 -11.25
N LYS A 163 -15.62 29.66 -10.11
CA LYS A 163 -14.46 30.51 -9.84
C LYS A 163 -13.35 30.32 -10.87
N ALA A 164 -13.05 29.08 -11.25
CA ALA A 164 -12.06 28.78 -12.28
C ALA A 164 -12.47 29.36 -13.64
N ALA A 165 -13.75 29.27 -14.01
CA ALA A 165 -14.27 29.87 -15.23
C ALA A 165 -14.13 31.41 -15.23
N ILE A 166 -14.44 32.07 -14.11
CA ILE A 166 -14.24 33.52 -13.96
C ILE A 166 -12.77 33.90 -14.15
N ILE A 167 -11.86 33.19 -13.49
CA ILE A 167 -10.40 33.43 -13.62
C ILE A 167 -9.94 33.29 -15.08
N LEU A 168 -10.45 32.28 -15.80
CA LEU A 168 -10.11 32.09 -17.21
C LEU A 168 -10.66 33.23 -18.09
N ILE A 169 -11.87 33.72 -17.82
CA ILE A 169 -12.47 34.86 -18.53
C ILE A 169 -11.64 36.12 -18.28
N GLU A 170 -11.28 36.41 -17.02
CA GLU A 170 -10.40 37.54 -16.68
C GLU A 170 -9.04 37.44 -17.36
N HIS A 171 -8.47 36.23 -17.44
CA HIS A 171 -7.19 36.04 -18.13
C HIS A 171 -7.31 36.30 -19.64
N VAL A 172 -8.38 35.84 -20.28
CA VAL A 172 -8.63 36.10 -21.71
C VAL A 172 -8.82 37.60 -21.95
N ASP A 173 -9.57 38.28 -21.09
CA ASP A 173 -9.83 39.72 -21.21
C ASP A 173 -8.55 40.55 -21.04
N TYR A 174 -7.67 40.17 -20.10
CA TYR A 174 -6.35 40.76 -19.94
C TYR A 174 -5.46 40.55 -21.18
N GLN A 175 -5.48 39.35 -21.77
CA GLN A 175 -4.72 39.06 -22.99
C GLN A 175 -5.25 39.87 -24.19
N SER A 176 -6.57 39.99 -24.37
CA SER A 176 -7.13 40.81 -25.45
C SER A 176 -6.84 42.29 -25.26
N THR A 177 -6.99 42.80 -24.04
CA THR A 177 -6.73 44.21 -23.72
C THR A 177 -5.26 44.57 -23.95
N THR A 178 -4.33 43.74 -23.48
CA THR A 178 -2.89 43.96 -23.71
C THR A 178 -2.49 43.86 -25.19
N VAL A 179 -3.11 42.97 -25.97
CA VAL A 179 -2.90 42.93 -27.43
C VAL A 179 -3.42 44.19 -28.11
N LEU A 180 -4.59 44.69 -27.73
CA LEU A 180 -5.16 45.94 -28.25
C LEU A 180 -4.31 47.15 -27.84
N GLU A 181 -3.85 47.21 -26.59
CA GLU A 181 -3.00 48.31 -26.12
C GLU A 181 -1.64 48.37 -26.82
N ARG A 182 -1.07 47.21 -27.17
CA ARG A 182 0.14 47.14 -28.00
C ARG A 182 -0.07 47.64 -29.43
N ARG A 183 -1.30 47.62 -29.93
CA ARG A 183 -1.67 48.11 -31.27
C ARG A 183 -2.03 49.59 -31.31
N LEU A 184 -2.10 50.27 -30.16
CA LEU A 184 -2.29 51.73 -30.12
C LEU A 184 -1.11 52.45 -30.79
N PRO A 185 -1.34 53.52 -31.57
CA PRO A 185 -0.29 54.22 -32.33
C PRO A 185 0.87 54.69 -31.44
N LYS A 186 0.56 55.15 -30.21
CA LYS A 186 1.54 55.60 -29.21
C LYS A 186 2.52 54.51 -28.74
N ASN A 187 2.16 53.24 -28.89
CA ASN A 187 2.96 52.07 -28.47
C ASN A 187 3.49 51.28 -29.67
N ARG A 188 3.14 51.69 -30.90
CA ARG A 188 3.60 51.06 -32.14
C ARG A 188 5.04 51.48 -32.40
N ARG A 189 5.93 50.55 -32.70
CA ARG A 189 7.32 50.86 -33.01
C ARG A 189 7.38 51.57 -34.37
N SER A 190 8.28 52.53 -34.55
CA SER A 190 8.42 53.29 -35.79
C SER A 190 8.70 52.42 -37.02
N VAL A 191 9.29 51.23 -36.83
CA VAL A 191 9.58 50.24 -37.88
C VAL A 191 8.37 49.45 -38.37
N ASP A 192 7.23 49.52 -37.68
CA ASP A 192 5.98 48.81 -38.04
C ASP A 192 5.04 49.67 -38.92
N LEU A 193 5.42 50.92 -39.22
CA LEU A 193 4.74 51.77 -40.20
C LEU A 193 5.39 51.48 -41.56
N LEU A 194 4.67 50.78 -42.46
CA LEU A 194 5.08 50.79 -43.86
C LEU A 194 4.85 52.20 -44.39
N GLU A 195 5.91 52.83 -44.87
CA GLU A 195 5.79 54.03 -45.69
C GLU A 195 5.10 53.62 -46.99
N ASP A 196 4.01 54.30 -47.33
CA ASP A 196 3.36 54.11 -48.63
C ASP A 196 4.39 54.48 -49.70
N ILE A 197 4.74 53.49 -50.51
CA ILE A 197 5.60 53.67 -51.67
C ILE A 197 4.73 54.35 -52.73
N ASP A 198 5.07 55.59 -53.09
CA ASP A 198 4.42 56.40 -54.13
C ASP A 198 4.28 55.67 -55.49
#